data_AF-D8QQX6-F1
#
_entry.id   AF-D8QQX6-F1
#
_cell.length_a   1.000
_cell.length_b   1.000
_cell.length_c   1.000
_cell.angle_alpha   90.00
_cell.angle_beta   90.00
_cell.angle_gamma   90.00
#
_symmetry.space_group_name_H-M   'P 1'
#
loop_
_entity.id
_entity.type
_entity.pdbx_description
1 polymer ?
#
loop_
_entity_poly.entity_id
_entity_poly.type
_entity_poly.pdbx_seq_one_letter_code
_entity_poly.pdbx_strand_id
1 'polypeptide(L)'
;MWNKRPEFSAWLSEVKKVNLETLPNWEERQMFKEYMEDYNTATLPSKKYYNVDKYHQRKMFKEWKKGAKYRSVEVERTEFNDEEQRRQELKMLREHEKEAHIEELKHSMKTGMAQAMREQAQLREEMQYQYRLGNLEAANAIQKRLEPDAL
;
A
#
# COMPACT_ATOMS: atom_id res chain seq x y z
N MET A 1 -1.79 -20.45 18.79
CA MET A 1 -0.37 -20.46 18.36
C MET A 1 0.44 -19.82 19.48
N TRP A 2 1.54 -20.41 19.93
CA TRP A 2 2.24 -19.99 21.15
C TRP A 2 3.12 -18.76 20.84
N ASN A 3 2.84 -17.60 21.46
CA ASN A 3 3.52 -16.33 21.17
C ASN A 3 5.02 -16.31 21.51
N LYS A 4 5.52 -17.31 22.24
CA LYS A 4 6.93 -17.45 22.67
C LYS A 4 7.72 -18.54 21.95
N ARG A 5 7.06 -19.23 21.01
CA ARG A 5 7.67 -20.33 20.27
C ARG A 5 8.86 -19.88 19.40
N PRO A 6 8.84 -18.71 18.73
CA PRO A 6 10.01 -18.21 17.99
C PRO A 6 11.22 -17.96 18.91
N GLU A 7 11.00 -17.35 20.07
CA GLU A 7 12.08 -17.05 21.02
C GLU A 7 12.64 -18.31 21.69
N PHE A 8 11.76 -19.23 22.07
CA PHE A 8 12.15 -20.53 22.62
C PHE A 8 12.95 -21.37 21.63
N SER A 9 12.51 -21.44 20.36
CA SER A 9 13.24 -22.14 19.30
C SER A 9 14.63 -21.55 19.09
N ALA A 10 14.76 -20.22 19.08
CA ALA A 10 16.06 -19.56 18.94
C ALA A 10 16.99 -19.85 20.13
N TRP A 11 16.45 -19.86 21.35
CA TRP A 11 17.22 -20.20 22.55
C TRP A 11 17.68 -21.67 22.54
N LEU A 12 16.80 -22.60 22.17
CA LEU A 12 17.15 -24.02 22.06
C LEU A 12 18.27 -24.27 21.05
N SER A 13 18.18 -23.67 19.86
CA SER A 13 19.18 -23.87 18.81
C SER A 13 20.53 -23.21 19.15
N GLU A 14 20.53 -22.06 19.82
CA GLU A 14 21.78 -21.30 20.07
C GLU A 14 22.45 -21.65 21.39
N VAL A 15 21.67 -21.83 22.46
CA VAL A 15 22.18 -22.09 23.82
C VAL A 15 22.34 -23.58 24.05
N LYS A 16 21.29 -24.36 23.80
CA LYS A 16 21.30 -25.82 24.02
C LYS A 16 21.82 -26.59 22.81
N LYS A 17 21.92 -25.96 21.63
CA LYS A 17 22.34 -26.58 20.36
C LYS A 17 21.47 -27.78 19.94
N VAL A 18 20.19 -27.74 20.32
CA VAL A 18 19.23 -28.79 19.98
C VAL A 18 18.18 -28.23 19.01
N ASN A 19 17.79 -29.02 18.02
CA ASN A 19 16.71 -28.68 17.10
C ASN A 19 15.37 -29.10 17.68
N LEU A 20 14.41 -28.17 17.71
CA LEU A 20 13.06 -28.40 18.23
C LEU A 20 12.35 -29.55 17.50
N GLU A 21 12.64 -29.77 16.22
CA GLU A 21 12.04 -30.83 15.41
C GLU A 21 12.56 -32.24 15.74
N THR A 22 13.70 -32.35 16.42
CA THR A 22 14.31 -33.64 16.78
C THR A 22 13.89 -34.11 18.17
N LEU A 23 13.23 -33.23 18.95
CA LEU A 23 12.93 -33.47 20.36
C LEU A 23 11.55 -34.14 20.55
N PRO A 24 11.44 -35.14 21.44
CA PRO A 24 10.15 -35.68 21.85
C PRO A 24 9.39 -34.66 22.73
N ASN A 25 8.05 -34.69 22.65
CA ASN A 25 7.15 -33.71 23.29
C ASN A 25 7.30 -33.56 24.82
N TRP A 26 7.83 -34.58 25.52
CA TRP A 26 8.10 -34.50 26.95
C TRP A 26 9.35 -33.68 27.27
N GLU A 27 10.38 -33.80 26.44
CA GLU A 27 11.66 -33.08 26.59
C GLU A 27 11.48 -31.62 26.20
N GLU A 28 10.66 -31.34 25.17
CA GLU A 28 10.24 -29.97 24.83
C GLU A 28 9.63 -29.25 26.04
N ARG A 29 8.77 -29.93 26.82
CA ARG A 29 8.13 -29.36 28.02
C ARG A 29 9.12 -29.10 29.16
N GLN A 30 10.14 -29.93 29.33
CA GLN A 30 11.19 -29.67 30.33
C GLN A 30 12.05 -28.49 29.93
N MET A 31 12.52 -28.46 28.67
CA MET A 31 13.31 -27.35 28.16
C MET A 31 12.54 -26.04 28.17
N PHE A 32 11.23 -26.08 27.92
CA PHE A 32 10.38 -24.89 28.00
C PHE A 32 10.24 -24.37 29.43
N LYS A 33 10.21 -25.23 30.44
CA LYS A 33 10.21 -24.80 31.85
C LYS A 33 11.52 -24.10 32.20
N GLU A 34 12.67 -24.67 31.83
CA GLU A 34 13.97 -24.05 32.05
C GLU A 34 14.07 -22.69 31.34
N TYR A 35 13.63 -22.60 30.07
CA TYR A 35 13.56 -21.34 29.35
C TYR A 35 12.65 -20.30 30.04
N MET A 36 11.50 -20.71 30.56
CA MET A 36 10.59 -19.80 31.28
C MET A 36 11.18 -19.35 32.62
N GLU A 37 11.89 -20.21 33.33
CA GLU A 37 12.62 -19.85 34.54
C GLU A 37 13.70 -18.80 34.23
N ASP A 38 14.51 -19.02 33.20
CA ASP A 38 15.54 -18.06 32.77
C ASP A 38 14.94 -16.75 32.25
N TYR A 39 13.81 -16.83 31.54
CA TYR A 39 13.08 -15.66 31.04
C TYR A 39 12.52 -14.82 32.19
N ASN A 40 11.96 -15.46 33.21
CA ASN A 40 11.37 -14.77 34.36
C ASN A 40 12.43 -14.20 35.31
N THR A 41 13.55 -14.91 35.47
CA THR A 41 14.68 -14.48 36.31
C THR A 41 15.64 -13.53 35.60
N ALA A 42 15.37 -13.25 34.33
CA ALA A 42 16.17 -12.40 33.47
C ALA A 42 17.65 -12.86 33.30
N THR A 43 17.92 -14.16 33.43
CA THR A 43 19.25 -14.77 33.38
C THR A 43 19.65 -15.25 31.97
N LEU A 44 18.78 -15.07 30.96
CA LEU A 44 19.07 -15.53 29.60
C LEU A 44 20.38 -14.91 29.05
N PRO A 45 21.23 -15.68 28.35
CA PRO A 45 22.56 -15.24 27.90
C PRO A 45 22.59 -13.98 27.02
N SER A 46 21.49 -13.71 26.30
CA SER A 46 21.39 -12.57 25.39
C SER A 46 19.99 -11.97 25.41
N LYS A 47 19.92 -10.65 25.24
CA LYS A 47 18.65 -9.91 25.14
C LYS A 47 17.81 -10.33 23.93
N LYS A 48 18.41 -11.03 22.96
CA LYS A 48 17.75 -11.60 21.78
C LYS A 48 16.61 -12.54 22.16
N TYR A 49 16.78 -13.37 23.19
CA TYR A 49 15.84 -14.42 23.55
C TYR A 49 14.59 -13.94 24.30
N TYR A 50 14.52 -12.65 24.66
CA TYR A 50 13.29 -12.07 25.22
C TYR A 50 12.31 -11.61 24.13
N ASN A 51 12.87 -11.14 23.01
CA ASN A 51 12.13 -10.66 21.86
C ASN A 51 13.03 -10.68 20.62
N VAL A 52 12.92 -11.77 19.86
CA VAL A 52 13.71 -12.02 18.65
C VAL A 52 13.40 -10.97 17.58
N ASP A 53 12.13 -10.62 17.38
CA ASP A 53 11.70 -9.66 16.36
C ASP A 53 12.30 -8.27 16.58
N LYS A 54 12.23 -7.76 17.81
CA LYS A 54 12.81 -6.47 18.18
C LYS A 54 14.33 -6.45 18.01
N TYR A 55 14.99 -7.59 18.23
CA TYR A 55 16.42 -7.72 17.97
C TYR A 55 16.72 -7.63 16.47
N HIS A 56 16.00 -8.37 15.63
CA HIS A 56 16.17 -8.33 14.17
C HIS A 56 15.84 -6.96 13.58
N GLN A 57 14.74 -6.34 14.00
CA GLN A 57 14.38 -4.97 13.59
C GLN A 57 15.48 -3.97 13.93
N ARG A 58 16.08 -4.06 15.13
CA ARG A 58 17.20 -3.20 15.52
C ARG A 58 18.45 -3.48 14.70
N LYS A 59 18.74 -4.74 14.37
CA LYS A 59 19.89 -5.12 13.53
C LYS A 59 19.72 -4.54 12.12
N MET A 60 18.57 -4.80 11.49
CA MET A 60 18.21 -4.27 10.19
C MET A 60 18.25 -2.73 10.16
N PHE A 61 17.72 -2.07 11.19
CA PHE A 61 17.74 -0.61 11.29
C PHE A 61 19.17 -0.05 11.42
N LYS A 62 20.04 -0.72 12.18
CA LYS A 62 21.45 -0.34 12.28
C LYS A 62 22.17 -0.53 10.94
N GLU A 63 21.91 -1.63 10.24
CA GLU A 63 22.48 -1.91 8.92
C GLU A 63 22.00 -0.91 7.87
N TRP A 64 20.69 -0.62 7.85
CA TRP A 64 20.12 0.42 6.99
C TRP A 64 20.70 1.80 7.28
N LYS A 65 20.84 2.18 8.56
CA LYS A 65 21.49 3.43 8.95
C LYS A 65 22.97 3.47 8.55
N LYS A 66 23.69 2.36 8.63
CA LYS A 66 25.08 2.28 8.14
C LYS A 66 25.15 2.43 6.62
N GLY A 67 24.26 1.77 5.88
CA GLY A 67 24.17 1.92 4.42
C GLY A 67 23.70 3.32 3.99
N ALA A 68 22.84 3.97 4.77
CA ALA A 68 22.47 5.37 4.56
C ALA A 68 23.65 6.32 4.86
N LYS A 69 24.40 6.07 5.94
CA LYS A 69 25.62 6.82 6.26
C LYS A 69 26.69 6.66 5.18
N TYR A 70 26.90 5.46 4.65
CA TYR A 70 27.85 5.23 3.57
C TYR A 70 27.40 5.93 2.28
N ARG A 71 26.10 5.88 1.93
CA ARG A 71 25.52 6.67 0.82
C ARG A 71 25.63 8.19 1.01
N SER A 72 25.67 8.68 2.25
CA SER A 72 25.85 10.12 2.52
C SER A 72 27.31 10.57 2.62
N VAL A 73 28.25 9.64 2.76
CA VAL A 73 29.70 9.94 2.92
C VAL A 73 30.43 9.93 1.58
N GLU A 74 29.86 9.33 0.52
CA GLU A 74 30.50 9.18 -0.80
C GLU A 74 29.98 10.17 -1.86
N VAL A 75 29.60 11.38 -1.46
CA VAL A 75 29.46 12.50 -2.41
C VAL A 75 29.99 13.77 -1.75
N GLU A 76 31.31 13.86 -1.62
CA GLU A 76 31.91 15.20 -1.72
C GLU A 76 31.53 15.71 -3.11
N ARG A 77 30.61 16.69 -3.15
CA ARG A 77 30.09 17.32 -4.37
C ARG A 77 31.25 18.01 -5.09
N THR A 78 31.92 17.31 -6.00
CA THR A 78 32.99 17.88 -6.85
C THR A 78 32.47 18.52 -8.12
N GLU A 79 31.16 18.53 -8.35
CA GLU A 79 30.57 19.08 -9.57
C GLU A 79 29.51 20.14 -9.25
N PHE A 80 29.89 21.39 -9.52
CA PHE A 80 29.04 22.57 -9.48
C PHE A 80 28.36 22.73 -10.85
N ASN A 81 27.42 21.84 -11.18
CA ASN A 81 26.56 21.98 -12.37
C ASN A 81 25.12 22.27 -11.92
N ASP A 82 24.99 23.38 -11.21
CA ASP A 82 23.77 23.86 -10.54
C ASP A 82 22.66 24.30 -11.53
N GLU A 83 23.04 24.74 -12.73
CA GLU A 83 22.09 25.13 -13.79
C GLU A 83 21.35 23.94 -14.41
N GLU A 84 22.00 22.80 -14.60
CA GLU A 84 21.39 21.66 -15.27
C GLU A 84 20.39 20.91 -14.38
N GLN A 85 20.70 20.82 -13.07
CA GLN A 85 19.76 20.29 -12.08
C GLN A 85 18.51 21.16 -11.96
N ARG A 86 18.66 22.48 -11.89
CA ARG A 86 17.54 23.43 -11.84
C ARG A 86 16.65 23.34 -13.10
N ARG A 87 17.25 23.09 -14.27
CA ARG A 87 16.50 22.91 -15.53
C ARG A 87 15.65 21.64 -15.52
N GLN A 88 16.16 20.56 -14.94
CA GLN A 88 15.43 19.30 -14.81
C GLN A 88 14.29 19.43 -13.79
N GLU A 89 14.52 20.08 -12.65
CA GLU A 89 13.48 20.35 -11.63
C GLU A 89 12.32 21.17 -12.22
N LEU A 90 12.62 22.24 -12.96
CA LEU A 90 11.60 23.07 -13.64
C LEU A 90 10.85 22.31 -14.76
N LYS A 91 11.48 21.30 -15.37
CA LYS A 91 10.81 20.45 -16.36
C LYS A 91 9.84 19.48 -15.67
N MET A 92 10.28 18.83 -14.60
CA MET A 92 9.45 17.92 -13.80
C MET A 92 8.24 18.65 -13.20
N LEU A 93 8.43 19.86 -12.67
CA LEU A 93 7.33 20.69 -12.16
C LEU A 93 6.30 21.00 -13.25
N ARG A 94 6.74 21.42 -14.44
CA ARG A 94 5.83 21.70 -15.57
C ARG A 94 5.12 20.45 -16.08
N GLU A 95 5.78 19.29 -16.06
CA GLU A 95 5.15 18.02 -16.43
C GLU A 95 4.07 17.63 -15.41
N HIS A 96 4.38 17.73 -14.11
CA HIS A 96 3.42 17.46 -13.04
C HIS A 96 2.21 18.41 -13.08
N GLU A 97 2.43 19.70 -13.32
CA GLU A 97 1.33 20.67 -13.49
C GLU A 97 0.44 20.33 -14.70
N LYS A 98 1.03 19.90 -15.82
CA LYS A 98 0.29 19.45 -16.99
C LYS A 98 -0.50 18.17 -16.72
N GLU A 99 0.09 17.22 -16.01
CA GLU A 99 -0.59 15.97 -15.64
C GLU A 99 -1.78 16.24 -14.73
N ALA A 100 -1.62 17.08 -13.71
CA ALA A 100 -2.71 17.50 -12.83
C ALA A 100 -3.84 18.19 -13.61
N HIS A 101 -3.50 19.07 -14.57
CA HIS A 101 -4.50 19.73 -15.41
C HIS A 101 -5.25 18.75 -16.34
N ILE A 102 -4.53 17.78 -16.91
CA ILE A 102 -5.14 16.70 -17.73
C ILE A 102 -6.07 15.85 -16.87
N GLU A 103 -5.69 15.54 -15.64
CA GLU A 103 -6.51 14.76 -14.71
C GLU A 103 -7.79 15.51 -14.29
N GLU A 104 -7.68 16.81 -14.01
CA GLU A 104 -8.83 17.67 -13.73
C GLU A 104 -9.80 17.74 -14.93
N LEU A 105 -9.27 17.90 -16.15
CA LEU A 105 -10.08 17.89 -17.37
C LEU A 105 -10.77 16.54 -17.58
N LYS A 106 -10.06 15.42 -17.36
CA LYS A 106 -10.67 14.08 -17.41
C LYS A 106 -11.79 13.93 -16.38
N HIS A 107 -11.61 14.50 -15.18
CA HIS A 107 -12.64 14.47 -14.15
C HIS A 107 -13.88 15.27 -14.57
N SER A 108 -13.70 16.49 -15.10
CA SER A 108 -14.82 17.34 -15.56
C SER A 108 -15.56 16.71 -16.75
N MET A 109 -14.83 16.10 -17.69
CA MET A 109 -15.42 15.34 -18.81
C MET A 109 -16.23 14.14 -18.31
N LYS A 110 -15.73 13.40 -17.31
CA LYS A 110 -16.45 12.25 -16.74
C LYS A 110 -17.73 12.68 -16.03
N THR A 111 -17.70 13.78 -15.27
CA THR A 111 -18.90 14.29 -14.60
C THR A 111 -19.94 14.83 -15.58
N GLY A 112 -19.50 15.57 -16.61
CA GLY A 112 -20.39 16.09 -17.66
C GLY A 112 -21.02 14.97 -18.50
N MET A 113 -20.22 13.99 -18.92
CA MET A 113 -20.71 12.82 -19.66
C MET A 113 -21.68 11.97 -18.82
N ALA A 114 -21.38 11.76 -17.54
CA ALA A 114 -22.26 11.01 -16.64
C ALA A 114 -23.59 11.73 -16.36
N GLN A 115 -23.63 13.07 -16.45
CA GLN A 115 -24.86 13.84 -16.37
C GLN A 115 -25.66 13.72 -17.68
N ALA A 116 -25.01 13.87 -18.84
CA ALA A 116 -25.64 13.69 -20.14
C ALA A 116 -26.26 12.29 -20.32
N MET A 117 -25.59 11.23 -19.86
CA MET A 117 -26.14 9.87 -19.89
C MET A 117 -27.38 9.70 -19.00
N ARG A 118 -27.42 10.37 -17.83
CA ARG A 118 -28.59 10.36 -16.94
C ARG A 118 -29.78 11.07 -17.56
N GLU A 119 -29.55 12.22 -18.20
CA GLU A 119 -30.59 12.99 -18.89
C GLU A 119 -31.16 12.21 -20.08
N GLN A 120 -30.31 11.54 -20.88
CA GLN A 120 -30.79 10.67 -21.96
C GLN A 120 -31.60 9.46 -21.43
N ALA A 121 -31.19 8.87 -20.31
CA ALA A 121 -31.93 7.77 -19.68
C ALA A 121 -33.32 8.21 -19.18
N GLN A 122 -33.39 9.39 -18.53
CA GLN A 122 -34.66 9.97 -18.07
C GLN A 122 -35.62 10.25 -19.23
N LEU A 123 -35.12 10.85 -20.33
CA LEU A 123 -35.93 11.11 -21.51
C LEU A 123 -36.47 9.81 -22.14
N ARG A 124 -35.68 8.72 -22.13
CA ARG A 124 -36.16 7.41 -22.63
C ARG A 124 -37.24 6.81 -21.73
N GLU A 125 -37.11 6.94 -20.42
CA GLU A 125 -38.12 6.49 -19.46
C GLU A 125 -39.41 7.29 -19.59
N GLU A 126 -39.32 8.62 -19.72
CA GLU A 126 -40.46 9.50 -19.94
C GLU A 126 -41.18 9.18 -21.26
N MET A 127 -40.44 8.92 -22.33
CA MET A 127 -40.98 8.43 -23.59
C MET A 127 -41.75 7.12 -23.42
N GLN A 128 -41.18 6.13 -22.72
CA GLN A 128 -41.85 4.85 -22.44
C GLN A 128 -43.13 5.04 -21.61
N TYR A 129 -43.12 5.97 -20.66
CA TYR A 129 -44.29 6.33 -19.86
C TYR A 129 -45.39 6.95 -20.73
N GLN A 130 -45.06 7.89 -21.62
CA GLN A 130 -46.03 8.49 -22.55
C GLN A 130 -46.62 7.47 -23.52
N TYR A 131 -45.81 6.51 -24.00
CA TYR A 131 -46.31 5.38 -24.80
C TYR A 131 -47.29 4.51 -24.02
N ARG A 132 -46.99 4.21 -22.75
CA ARG A 132 -47.87 3.41 -21.89
C ARG A 132 -49.19 4.13 -21.58
N LEU A 133 -49.19 5.46 -21.55
CA LEU A 133 -50.39 6.29 -21.40
C LEU A 133 -51.17 6.49 -22.70
N GLY A 134 -50.64 6.08 -23.86
CA GLY A 134 -51.27 6.26 -25.17
C GLY A 134 -51.09 7.65 -25.80
N ASN A 135 -50.26 8.52 -25.21
CA ASN A 135 -49.95 9.86 -25.73
C ASN A 135 -48.82 9.80 -26.76
N LEU A 136 -49.16 9.36 -27.99
CA LEU A 136 -48.20 9.16 -29.08
C LEU A 136 -47.50 10.46 -29.53
N GLU A 137 -48.18 11.60 -29.46
CA GLU A 137 -47.64 12.90 -29.86
C GLU A 137 -46.52 13.37 -28.92
N ALA A 138 -46.72 13.23 -27.60
CA ALA A 138 -45.71 13.54 -26.60
C ALA A 138 -44.51 12.60 -26.68
N ALA A 139 -44.74 11.30 -26.93
CA ALA A 139 -43.67 10.32 -27.12
C ALA A 139 -42.81 10.64 -28.36
N ASN A 140 -43.44 11.00 -29.48
CA ASN A 140 -42.73 11.40 -30.71
C ASN A 140 -41.94 12.72 -30.54
N ALA A 141 -42.44 13.66 -29.74
CA ALA A 141 -41.71 14.89 -29.42
C ALA A 141 -40.44 14.61 -28.59
N ILE A 142 -40.52 13.68 -27.64
CA ILE A 142 -39.36 13.24 -26.86
C ILE A 142 -38.37 12.47 -27.74
N GLN A 143 -38.86 11.64 -28.67
CA GLN A 143 -38.02 10.93 -29.64
C GLN A 143 -37.19 11.88 -30.51
N LYS A 144 -37.80 12.93 -31.07
CA LYS A 144 -37.08 13.95 -31.85
C LYS A 144 -36.00 14.69 -31.06
N ARG A 145 -36.16 14.80 -29.73
CA ARG A 145 -35.18 15.41 -28.84
C ARG A 145 -34.04 14.45 -28.44
N LEU A 146 -34.29 13.14 -28.55
CA LEU A 146 -33.34 12.07 -28.23
C LEU A 146 -32.46 11.68 -29.43
N GLU A 147 -32.91 11.98 -30.64
CA GLU A 147 -32.09 11.86 -31.85
C GLU A 147 -31.00 12.96 -31.81
N PRO A 148 -29.70 12.57 -31.76
CA PRO A 148 -28.64 13.54 -32.01
C PRO A 148 -28.75 13.91 -33.49
N ASP A 149 -28.81 15.21 -33.80
CA ASP A 149 -29.01 15.74 -35.16
C ASP A 149 -28.38 14.85 -36.25
N ALA A 150 -29.23 14.30 -37.11
CA ALA A 150 -28.81 13.77 -38.40
C ALA A 150 -28.50 14.97 -39.32
N LEU A 151 -27.37 15.63 -39.07
CA LEU A 151 -26.72 16.61 -39.95
C LEU A 151 -25.20 16.50 -39.81
#